data_AF-A0A519LHC3-F1
#
_entry.id   AF-A0A519LHC3-F1
#
_cell.length_a   1.000
_cell.length_b   1.000
_cell.length_c   1.000
_cell.angle_alpha   90.00
_cell.angle_beta   90.00
_cell.angle_gamma   90.00
#
_symmetry.space_group_name_H-M   'P 1'
#
loop_
_entity.id
_entity.type
_entity.pdbx_description
1 polymer ?
#
loop_
_entity_poly.entity_id
_entity_poly.type
_entity_poly.pdbx_seq_one_letter_code
_entity_poly.pdbx_strand_id
1 'polypeptide(L)'
;MATRHRDIQIPSGDRTIAGTLVAPDTVVPGVMLVHGWDGSQEQYLSRAHAIAALGCICLTIDLRGHARDKAHRDTVTREDNLNDMLAAYDVLTGHPAVDRRSVA
;
A
#
# COMPACT_ATOMS: atom_id res chain seq x y z
N MET A 1 -12.85 -6.81 20.77
CA MET A 1 -11.84 -6.39 19.78
C MET A 1 -10.59 -7.22 19.99
N ALA A 2 -10.01 -7.80 18.94
CA ALA A 2 -8.73 -8.49 19.05
C ALA A 2 -7.60 -7.46 19.22
N THR A 3 -6.57 -7.83 19.96
CA THR A 3 -5.35 -7.03 20.14
C THR A 3 -4.15 -7.90 19.78
N ARG A 4 -3.09 -7.27 19.29
CA ARG A 4 -1.81 -7.91 19.05
C ARG A 4 -0.75 -7.28 19.94
N HIS A 5 0.26 -8.06 20.31
CA HIS A 5 1.41 -7.54 21.03
C HIS A 5 2.72 -7.96 20.37
N ARG A 6 3.77 -7.19 20.64
CA ARG A 6 5.14 -7.51 20.23
C ARG A 6 6.10 -7.09 21.33
N ASP A 7 6.97 -8.01 21.70
CA ASP A 7 8.08 -7.70 22.60
C ASP A 7 9.13 -6.86 21.86
N ILE A 8 9.63 -5.85 22.56
CA ILE A 8 10.61 -4.91 22.06
C ILE A 8 11.73 -4.74 23.08
N GLN A 9 12.87 -4.32 22.57
CA GLN A 9 14.02 -3.92 23.36
C GLN A 9 14.19 -2.41 23.21
N ILE A 10 14.24 -1.70 24.33
CA ILE A 10 14.29 -0.24 24.39
C ILE A 10 15.68 0.15 24.90
N PRO A 11 16.54 0.76 24.06
CA PRO A 11 17.78 1.36 24.54
C PRO A 11 17.48 2.47 25.56
N SER A 12 18.14 2.44 26.72
CA SER A 12 17.97 3.42 27.79
C SER A 12 19.32 3.72 28.45
N GLY A 13 20.02 4.73 27.92
CA GLY A 13 21.38 5.07 28.33
C GLY A 13 22.37 3.95 27.99
N ASP A 14 23.01 3.40 29.02
CA ASP A 14 24.02 2.35 28.96
C ASP A 14 23.45 0.92 28.98
N ARG A 15 22.13 0.77 29.00
CA ARG A 15 21.45 -0.52 29.09
C ARG A 15 20.29 -0.64 28.11
N THR A 16 19.72 -1.83 28.05
CA THR A 16 18.49 -2.12 27.31
C THR A 16 17.43 -2.63 28.29
N ILE A 17 16.21 -2.12 28.16
CA ILE A 17 15.05 -2.58 28.94
C ILE A 17 14.07 -3.31 28.03
N ALA A 18 13.44 -4.36 28.56
CA ALA A 18 12.37 -5.06 27.86
C ALA A 18 11.08 -4.24 27.90
N GLY A 19 10.34 -4.25 26.80
CA GLY A 19 8.99 -3.69 26.73
C GLY A 19 8.08 -4.56 25.88
N THR A 20 6.78 -4.34 26.02
CA THR A 20 5.75 -4.98 25.18
C THR A 20 4.87 -3.89 24.60
N LEU A 21 4.80 -3.82 23.27
CA LEU A 21 3.84 -2.98 22.57
C LEU A 21 2.55 -3.76 22.39
N VAL A 22 1.43 -3.21 22.85
CA VAL A 22 0.09 -3.75 22.60
C VAL A 22 -0.66 -2.76 21.73
N ALA A 23 -1.24 -3.24 20.63
CA ALA A 23 -2.01 -2.43 19.70
C ALA A 23 -3.34 -3.12 19.36
N PRO A 24 -4.37 -2.35 18.94
CA PRO A 24 -5.56 -2.93 18.34
C PRO A 24 -5.16 -3.81 17.15
N ASP A 25 -5.75 -5.00 17.06
CA ASP A 25 -5.60 -5.83 15.87
C ASP A 25 -6.63 -5.42 14.80
N THR A 26 -6.71 -4.12 14.55
CA THR A 26 -7.57 -3.55 13.52
C THR A 26 -6.79 -3.55 12.22
N VAL A 27 -7.12 -4.51 11.37
CA VAL A 27 -6.84 -4.45 9.92
C VAL A 27 -8.03 -3.80 9.23
N VAL A 28 -7.77 -3.09 8.13
CA VAL A 28 -8.77 -2.42 7.31
C VAL A 28 -8.70 -2.89 5.86
N PRO A 29 -9.76 -2.71 5.05
CA PRO A 29 -9.69 -3.02 3.63
C PRO A 29 -8.60 -2.24 2.91
N GLY A 30 -7.95 -2.90 1.95
CA GLY A 30 -7.03 -2.26 1.00
C GLY A 30 -7.77 -1.91 -0.30
N VAL A 31 -7.43 -0.78 -0.92
CA VAL A 31 -7.94 -0.43 -2.26
C VAL A 31 -6.79 -0.01 -3.17
N MET A 32 -6.66 -0.66 -4.32
CA MET A 32 -5.67 -0.30 -5.33
C MET A 32 -6.36 0.40 -6.51
N LEU A 33 -5.94 1.63 -6.80
CA LEU A 33 -6.47 2.40 -7.93
C LEU A 33 -5.47 2.40 -9.07
N VAL A 34 -5.82 1.72 -10.16
CA VAL A 34 -5.02 1.57 -11.37
C VAL A 34 -5.60 2.44 -12.47
N HIS A 35 -4.77 3.29 -13.08
CA HIS A 35 -5.21 4.19 -14.14
C HIS A 35 -5.29 3.50 -15.51
N GLY A 36 -6.04 4.12 -16.43
CA GLY A 36 -6.09 3.71 -17.83
C GLY A 36 -4.88 4.18 -18.63
N TRP A 37 -4.81 3.79 -19.90
CA TRP A 37 -3.72 4.17 -20.80
C TRP A 37 -3.58 5.70 -20.93
N ASP A 38 -2.34 6.19 -21.03
CA ASP A 38 -1.96 7.62 -21.00
C ASP A 38 -2.40 8.39 -19.73
N GLY A 39 -2.84 7.67 -18.69
CA GLY A 39 -3.19 8.23 -17.38
C GLY A 39 -2.02 8.39 -16.43
N SER A 40 -2.35 8.79 -15.19
CA SER A 40 -1.44 8.84 -14.05
C SER A 40 -2.20 8.61 -12.75
N GLN A 41 -1.47 8.31 -11.68
CA GLN A 41 -2.01 8.16 -10.33
C GLN A 41 -2.76 9.41 -9.83
N GLU A 42 -2.37 10.59 -10.32
CA GLU A 42 -2.93 11.89 -9.89
C GLU A 42 -4.45 11.96 -10.11
N GLN A 43 -4.95 11.32 -11.18
CA GLN A 43 -6.38 11.25 -11.51
C GLN A 43 -7.23 10.63 -10.39
N TYR A 44 -6.62 9.78 -9.56
CA TYR A 44 -7.30 9.00 -8.53
C TYR A 44 -7.09 9.53 -7.12
N LEU A 45 -6.18 10.50 -6.88
CA LEU A 45 -5.86 10.96 -5.53
C LEU A 45 -7.09 11.47 -4.76
N SER A 46 -7.95 12.28 -5.39
CA SER A 46 -9.18 12.76 -4.76
C SER A 46 -10.11 11.60 -4.36
N ARG A 47 -10.25 10.59 -5.22
CA ARG A 47 -11.04 9.39 -4.93
C ARG A 47 -10.40 8.52 -3.85
N ALA A 48 -9.08 8.38 -3.86
CA ALA A 48 -8.33 7.66 -2.85
C ALA A 48 -8.52 8.30 -1.46
N HIS A 49 -8.50 9.63 -1.36
CA HIS A 49 -8.83 10.33 -0.11
C HIS A 49 -10.26 10.06 0.35
N ALA A 50 -11.24 10.08 -0.56
CA ALA A 50 -12.63 9.81 -0.22
C ALA A 50 -12.83 8.37 0.29
N ILE A 51 -12.17 7.39 -0.32
CA ILE A 51 -12.21 5.98 0.10
C ILE A 51 -11.46 5.78 1.43
N ALA A 52 -10.31 6.44 1.61
CA ALA A 52 -9.56 6.40 2.86
C ALA A 52 -10.37 6.97 4.03
N ALA A 53 -11.18 8.01 3.80
CA ALA A 53 -12.10 8.55 4.81
C ALA A 53 -13.19 7.56 5.25
N LEU A 54 -13.47 6.50 4.47
CA LEU A 54 -14.35 5.39 4.84
C LEU A 54 -13.63 4.30 5.65
N GLY A 55 -12.35 4.50 5.98
CA GLY A 55 -11.55 3.57 6.79
C GLY A 55 -10.82 2.52 5.97
N CYS A 56 -10.36 2.84 4.76
CA CYS A 56 -9.52 1.97 3.94
C CYS A 56 -8.07 2.49 3.84
N ILE A 57 -7.13 1.62 3.49
CA ILE A 57 -5.80 2.02 3.03
C ILE A 57 -5.81 1.98 1.51
N CYS A 58 -5.47 3.10 0.86
CA CYS A 58 -5.49 3.22 -0.60
C CYS A 58 -4.07 3.31 -1.17
N LEU A 59 -3.84 2.66 -2.31
CA LEU A 59 -2.62 2.77 -3.11
C LEU A 59 -2.99 3.24 -4.54
N THR A 60 -2.39 4.32 -4.99
CA THR A 60 -2.42 4.78 -6.39
C THR A 60 -1.05 4.55 -6.99
N ILE A 61 -0.98 4.09 -8.25
CA ILE A 61 0.31 3.79 -8.92
C ILE A 61 0.37 4.46 -10.29
N ASP A 62 1.57 4.83 -10.72
CA ASP A 62 1.86 5.09 -12.13
C ASP A 62 2.38 3.79 -12.74
N LEU A 63 1.72 3.29 -13.80
CA LEU A 63 2.21 2.15 -14.56
C LEU A 63 3.46 2.54 -15.36
N ARG A 64 4.38 1.60 -15.61
CA ARG A 64 5.53 1.88 -16.47
C ARG A 64 5.07 2.27 -17.88
N GLY A 65 5.86 3.09 -18.57
CA GLY A 65 5.48 3.76 -19.81
C GLY A 65 4.55 4.98 -19.63
N HIS A 66 4.18 5.34 -18.40
CA HIS A 66 3.28 6.47 -18.10
C HIS A 66 3.89 7.47 -17.12
N ALA A 67 3.27 8.66 -17.03
CA ALA A 67 3.68 9.74 -16.14
C ALA A 67 5.19 10.03 -16.20
N ARG A 68 5.95 9.74 -15.13
CA ARG A 68 7.39 9.96 -15.06
C ARG A 68 8.21 8.99 -15.94
N ASP A 69 7.63 7.87 -16.33
CA ASP A 69 8.26 6.84 -17.17
C ASP A 69 7.78 6.87 -18.64
N LYS A 70 7.19 8.00 -19.06
CA LYS A 70 6.60 8.15 -20.42
C LYS A 70 7.57 7.90 -21.58
N ALA A 71 8.88 8.01 -21.34
CA ALA A 71 9.89 7.71 -22.35
C ALA A 71 9.82 6.26 -22.88
N HIS A 72 9.27 5.33 -22.10
CA HIS A 72 9.13 3.91 -22.45
C HIS A 72 7.73 3.52 -22.95
N ARG A 73 6.86 4.51 -23.21
CA ARG A 73 5.45 4.25 -23.59
C ARG A 73 5.32 3.35 -24.82
N ASP A 74 6.19 3.51 -25.81
CA ASP A 74 6.09 2.76 -27.07
C ASP A 74 6.78 1.38 -27.00
N THR A 75 7.43 1.05 -25.86
CA THR A 75 8.10 -0.23 -25.63
C THR A 75 7.47 -1.09 -24.54
N VAL A 76 6.61 -0.53 -23.69
CA VAL A 76 5.93 -1.28 -22.63
C VAL A 76 4.91 -2.27 -23.19
N THR A 77 4.87 -3.46 -22.58
CA THR A 77 3.89 -4.49 -22.94
C THR A 77 2.76 -4.60 -21.91
N ARG A 78 1.70 -5.33 -22.27
CA ARG A 78 0.61 -5.65 -21.33
C ARG A 78 1.12 -6.53 -20.16
N GLU A 79 2.09 -7.41 -20.44
CA GLU A 79 2.70 -8.27 -19.41
C GLU A 79 3.50 -7.42 -18.41
N ASP A 80 4.22 -6.41 -18.88
CA ASP A 80 4.89 -5.44 -18.01
C ASP A 80 3.91 -4.73 -17.08
N ASN A 81 2.80 -4.23 -17.61
CA ASN A 81 1.80 -3.54 -16.78
C ASN A 81 1.10 -4.50 -15.80
N LEU A 82 0.89 -5.77 -16.16
CA LEU A 82 0.41 -6.77 -15.20
C LEU A 82 1.42 -6.98 -14.07
N ASN A 83 2.71 -7.06 -14.39
CA ASN A 83 3.77 -7.20 -13.39
C ASN A 83 3.85 -5.97 -12.45
N ASP A 84 3.64 -4.76 -12.97
CA ASP A 84 3.53 -3.55 -12.14
C ASP A 84 2.34 -3.64 -11.17
N MET A 85 1.18 -4.11 -11.64
CA MET A 85 -0.01 -4.29 -10.81
C MET A 85 0.20 -5.35 -9.72
N LEU A 86 0.85 -6.47 -10.03
CA LEU A 86 1.17 -7.51 -9.06
C LEU A 86 2.14 -6.99 -7.99
N ALA A 87 3.20 -6.28 -8.39
CA ALA A 87 4.14 -5.67 -7.45
C ALA A 87 3.46 -4.65 -6.53
N ALA A 88 2.54 -3.84 -7.06
CA ALA A 88 1.75 -2.90 -6.27
C ALA A 88 0.79 -3.60 -5.29
N TYR A 89 0.14 -4.69 -5.74
CA TYR A 89 -0.76 -5.50 -4.92
C TYR A 89 -0.01 -6.17 -3.75
N ASP A 90 1.20 -6.67 -4.00
CA ASP A 90 2.06 -7.25 -2.96
C ASP A 90 2.50 -6.20 -1.92
N VAL A 91 2.78 -4.97 -2.35
CA VAL A 91 3.06 -3.85 -1.43
C VAL A 91 1.82 -3.53 -0.57
N LEU A 92 0.64 -3.42 -1.18
CA LEU A 92 -0.59 -3.11 -0.47
C LEU A 92 -0.97 -4.20 0.54
N THR A 93 -0.96 -5.46 0.12
CA THR A 93 -1.25 -6.61 1.00
C THR A 93 -0.12 -6.88 1.99
N GLY A 94 1.11 -6.45 1.70
CA GLY A 94 2.23 -6.49 2.62
C GLY A 94 2.06 -5.56 3.83
N HIS A 95 1.23 -4.52 3.72
CA HIS A 95 1.04 -3.53 4.78
C HIS A 95 0.40 -4.14 6.04
N PRO A 96 1.00 -4.00 7.25
CA PRO A 96 0.51 -4.67 8.47
C PRO A 96 -0.91 -4.31 8.92
N ALA A 97 -1.44 -3.19 8.44
CA ALA A 97 -2.81 -2.74 8.74
C ALA A 97 -3.82 -3.06 7.63
N VAL A 98 -3.43 -3.71 6.53
CA VAL A 98 -4.36 -4.15 5.48
C VAL A 98 -4.81 -5.58 5.73
N ASP A 99 -6.13 -5.85 5.66
CA ASP A 99 -6.65 -7.22 5.64
C ASP A 99 -6.44 -7.81 4.24
N ARG A 100 -5.53 -8.77 4.12
CA ARG A 100 -5.21 -9.46 2.86
C ARG A 100 -6.40 -10.19 2.23
N ARG A 101 -7.46 -10.45 3.00
CA ARG A 101 -8.70 -11.08 2.53
C ARG A 101 -9.75 -10.08 2.06
N SER A 102 -9.47 -8.77 2.17
CA SER A 102 -10.39 -7.68 1.83
C SER A 102 -9.65 -6.61 1.03
N VAL A 103 -9.35 -6.90 -0.23
CA VAL A 103 -8.73 -5.95 -1.18
C VAL A 103 -9.60 -5.80 -2.41
N ALA A 104 -9.73 -4.56 -2.89
CA ALA A 104 -10.44 -4.19 -4.11
C ALA A 104 -9.53 -3.41 -5.08
#